data_AF-Q9Y724-F1
#
_entry.id   AF-Q9Y724-F1
#
_cell.length_a   1.000
_cell.length_b   1.000
_cell.length_c   1.000
_cell.angle_alpha   90.00
_cell.angle_beta   90.00
_cell.angle_gamma   90.00
#
_symmetry.space_group_name_H-M   'P 1'
#
loop_
_entity.id
_entity.type
_entity.pdbx_description
1 polymer ?
#
loop_
_entity_poly.entity_id
_entity_poly.type
_entity_poly.pdbx_seq_one_letter_code
_entity_poly.pdbx_strand_id
1 'polypeptide(L)'
;MFHKAVLVAFSLVTIVHGQQAGTQTAENHPQLSSQKCTAGGSCTSASTSVVLDSNWRWVHTTSGYTNCYTGNTWDASICSDPVSCAQNCALDGADYAGTYGITTSGDALTLKFVTGSNVGSRVYLMEDETNYQMFKLMNQEFTFDVDVSNLPCGLNGAVYFVQMDQDGGTSKFPNNKAGAKFGTGYCDSQCPQDIKFINGEANIVDWTASAGDANSGTGSFGTCCQEMDIWEANSISAAYTPHPCTVTEQTRCSGSDCGQGSDRFNGICDPDGCDFNSFRMGNTEFYGKGLTVDTSQKFTIVTQFISDDGTADGNLAEIRRFYVQNGKVIPNSVVQITGIDPVNSITEDFCTQQKTVFGDTNNFAAKGGLKQMGEAVKNGMVLALSLWDDYAAQMLWLDSDYPTTADPSQPGVARGTCPTTSGVPSQVEGQEGSSSVIYSNIKFGDLNSTFTGTLTNPSSPAGPPVTSSPSEPSQSTQPSQPAQPTQPAGTAAQWAQCGGMGFTGPTVCASPFTCHVLNPYYSQCY
;
A
#
# COMPACT_ATOMS: atom_id res chain seq x y z
N MET A 1 15.02 -18.93 -76.42
CA MET A 1 14.02 -19.42 -75.46
C MET A 1 14.68 -19.43 -74.09
N PHE A 2 14.37 -18.45 -73.23
CA PHE A 2 14.86 -18.43 -71.84
C PHE A 2 13.65 -18.45 -70.92
N HIS A 3 13.59 -19.49 -70.10
CA HIS A 3 12.47 -19.73 -69.20
C HIS A 3 12.50 -18.76 -68.00
N LYS A 4 11.35 -18.13 -67.79
CA LYS A 4 10.98 -17.41 -66.58
C LYS A 4 10.92 -18.41 -65.42
N ALA A 5 11.70 -18.20 -64.38
CA ALA A 5 11.41 -18.71 -63.04
C ALA A 5 11.80 -17.62 -62.04
N VAL A 6 10.78 -16.84 -61.69
CA VAL A 6 10.81 -15.68 -60.80
C VAL A 6 10.87 -16.18 -59.36
N LEU A 7 11.77 -15.59 -58.58
CA LEU A 7 11.74 -15.57 -57.12
C LEU A 7 10.41 -14.99 -56.62
N VAL A 8 9.64 -15.75 -55.85
CA VAL A 8 8.72 -15.22 -54.83
C VAL A 8 8.80 -16.14 -53.62
N ALA A 9 9.64 -15.77 -52.66
CA ALA A 9 9.51 -16.26 -51.31
C ALA A 9 8.34 -15.50 -50.68
N PHE A 10 7.21 -16.19 -50.47
CA PHE A 10 6.10 -15.66 -49.67
C PHE A 10 6.53 -15.64 -48.21
N SER A 11 7.06 -14.50 -47.76
CA SER A 11 7.10 -14.14 -46.34
C SER A 11 5.66 -13.82 -45.91
N LEU A 12 4.92 -14.85 -45.49
CA LEU A 12 3.67 -14.66 -44.75
C LEU A 12 4.04 -14.07 -43.38
N VAL A 13 4.07 -12.74 -43.29
CA VAL A 13 4.02 -12.04 -42.02
C VAL A 13 2.61 -12.27 -41.48
N THR A 14 2.45 -13.25 -40.59
CA THR A 14 1.27 -13.34 -39.75
C THR A 14 1.23 -12.10 -38.87
N ILE A 15 0.33 -11.16 -39.18
CA ILE A 15 0.01 -10.05 -38.28
C ILE A 15 -0.75 -10.67 -37.12
N VAL A 16 -0.03 -10.99 -36.05
CA VAL A 16 -0.61 -11.45 -34.80
C VAL A 16 -1.24 -10.24 -34.12
N HIS A 17 -2.56 -10.23 -34.08
CA HIS A 17 -3.37 -9.30 -33.30
C HIS A 17 -3.41 -9.84 -31.85
N GLY A 18 -3.50 -9.03 -30.81
CA GLY A 18 -3.74 -9.50 -29.43
C GLY A 18 -4.65 -8.51 -28.69
N GLN A 19 -4.73 -8.51 -27.35
CA GLN A 19 -5.52 -7.52 -26.60
C GLN A 19 -5.21 -6.11 -27.12
N GLN A 20 -6.18 -5.53 -27.82
CA GLN A 20 -5.95 -4.32 -28.60
C GLN A 20 -6.18 -3.05 -27.78
N ALA A 21 -5.60 -1.95 -28.26
CA ALA A 21 -6.01 -0.61 -27.86
C ALA A 21 -7.30 -0.21 -28.62
N GLY A 22 -8.36 0.04 -27.87
CA GLY A 22 -9.62 0.58 -28.36
C GLY A 22 -9.44 2.02 -28.83
N THR A 23 -10.34 2.47 -29.70
CA THR A 23 -10.29 3.81 -30.30
C THR A 23 -11.63 4.53 -30.30
N GLN A 24 -12.64 3.97 -29.62
CA GLN A 24 -13.96 4.59 -29.54
C GLN A 24 -13.94 5.75 -28.55
N THR A 25 -13.20 5.59 -27.46
CA THR A 25 -12.91 6.61 -26.45
C THR A 25 -11.42 6.89 -26.42
N ALA A 26 -11.03 8.15 -26.51
CA ALA A 26 -9.63 8.54 -26.42
C ALA A 26 -9.13 8.39 -24.97
N GLU A 27 -7.97 7.75 -24.80
CA GLU A 27 -7.32 7.62 -23.50
C GLU A 27 -6.49 8.87 -23.18
N ASN A 28 -6.93 9.63 -22.18
CA ASN A 28 -6.27 10.86 -21.72
C ASN A 28 -6.01 10.77 -20.21
N HIS A 29 -4.76 10.51 -19.81
CA HIS A 29 -4.39 10.33 -18.41
C HIS A 29 -4.53 11.63 -17.59
N PRO A 30 -5.30 11.64 -16.49
CA PRO A 30 -5.35 12.78 -15.57
C PRO A 30 -3.96 13.11 -15.00
N GLN A 31 -3.57 14.38 -15.07
CA GLN A 31 -2.28 14.83 -14.56
C GLN A 31 -2.25 14.79 -13.03
N LEU A 32 -1.15 14.31 -12.45
CA LEU A 32 -0.94 14.25 -11.01
C LEU A 32 0.54 14.55 -10.75
N SER A 33 0.85 15.75 -10.25
CA SER A 33 2.25 16.11 -9.98
C SER A 33 2.83 15.30 -8.81
N SER A 34 4.04 14.78 -8.99
CA SER A 34 4.83 14.16 -7.93
C SER A 34 6.14 14.91 -7.73
N GLN A 35 6.90 14.59 -6.68
CA GLN A 35 8.14 15.30 -6.35
C GLN A 35 9.26 14.31 -6.00
N LYS A 36 10.45 14.57 -6.54
CA LYS A 36 11.68 13.89 -6.14
C LYS A 36 12.51 14.78 -5.23
N CYS A 37 12.84 14.31 -4.04
CA CYS A 37 13.56 15.06 -3.03
C CYS A 37 15.00 14.53 -2.86
N THR A 38 15.91 15.43 -2.49
CA THR A 38 17.30 15.11 -2.16
C THR A 38 17.61 15.48 -0.72
N ALA A 39 18.68 14.92 -0.16
CA ALA A 39 19.19 15.26 1.17
C ALA A 39 19.20 16.79 1.40
N GLY A 40 18.70 17.22 2.56
CA GLY A 40 18.50 18.64 2.89
C GLY A 40 17.11 19.19 2.53
N GLY A 41 16.22 18.38 1.95
CA GLY A 41 14.80 18.70 1.79
C GLY A 41 14.43 19.47 0.52
N SER A 42 15.36 19.60 -0.43
CA SER A 42 15.08 20.20 -1.73
C SER A 42 14.34 19.20 -2.61
N CYS A 43 13.20 19.59 -3.17
CA CYS A 43 12.40 18.73 -4.05
C CYS A 43 12.20 19.36 -5.43
N THR A 44 12.22 18.52 -6.47
CA THR A 44 11.90 18.87 -7.85
C THR A 44 10.60 18.20 -8.28
N SER A 45 9.65 18.98 -8.80
CA SER A 45 8.39 18.44 -9.32
C SER A 45 8.60 17.67 -10.62
N ALA A 46 7.88 16.56 -10.77
CA ALA A 46 7.74 15.77 -11.98
C ALA A 46 6.30 15.85 -12.49
N SER A 47 6.13 15.99 -13.81
CA SER A 47 4.82 16.03 -14.46
C SER A 47 4.31 14.62 -14.74
N THR A 48 3.98 13.89 -13.67
CA THR A 48 3.40 12.55 -13.74
C THR A 48 1.89 12.60 -14.03
N SER A 49 1.31 11.46 -14.37
CA SER A 49 -0.14 11.30 -14.57
C SER A 49 -0.61 9.98 -13.98
N VAL A 50 -1.92 9.71 -13.98
CA VAL A 50 -2.47 8.42 -13.54
C VAL A 50 -3.22 7.72 -14.65
N VAL A 51 -3.14 6.39 -14.67
CA VAL A 51 -3.88 5.54 -15.61
C VAL A 51 -4.79 4.57 -14.86
N LEU A 52 -6.02 4.41 -15.33
CA LEU A 52 -6.97 3.42 -14.82
C LEU A 52 -6.53 2.00 -15.21
N ASP A 53 -6.61 1.08 -14.24
CA ASP A 53 -6.40 -0.35 -14.43
C ASP A 53 -7.31 -0.94 -15.53
N SER A 54 -6.74 -1.88 -16.29
CA SER A 54 -7.41 -2.49 -17.43
C SER A 54 -8.72 -3.22 -17.12
N ASN A 55 -8.91 -3.72 -15.90
CA ASN A 55 -10.08 -4.51 -15.51
C ASN A 55 -11.37 -3.67 -15.49
N TRP A 56 -11.26 -2.35 -15.25
CA TRP A 56 -12.39 -1.42 -15.25
C TRP A 56 -12.82 -0.95 -16.63
N ARG A 57 -11.98 -1.18 -17.65
CA ARG A 57 -12.23 -0.63 -18.98
C ARG A 57 -13.30 -1.42 -19.70
N TRP A 58 -14.01 -0.71 -20.57
CA TRP A 58 -14.90 -1.36 -21.52
C TRP A 58 -14.10 -2.24 -22.48
N VAL A 59 -14.53 -3.50 -22.62
CA VAL A 59 -13.91 -4.49 -23.50
C VAL A 59 -14.85 -4.80 -24.66
N HIS A 60 -14.46 -4.43 -25.88
CA HIS A 60 -15.29 -4.56 -27.08
C HIS A 60 -14.54 -5.15 -28.26
N THR A 61 -15.28 -5.62 -29.27
CA THR A 61 -14.71 -6.10 -30.53
C THR A 61 -13.88 -5.01 -31.19
N THR A 62 -12.72 -5.38 -31.74
CA THR A 62 -11.81 -4.46 -32.44
C THR A 62 -12.42 -3.77 -33.66
N SER A 63 -13.46 -4.35 -34.25
CA SER A 63 -14.14 -3.86 -35.45
C SER A 63 -15.41 -3.05 -35.18
N GLY A 64 -15.83 -2.88 -33.92
CA GLY A 64 -17.13 -2.28 -33.61
C GLY A 64 -17.33 -2.00 -32.12
N TYR A 65 -18.60 -2.10 -31.69
CA TYR A 65 -19.06 -1.76 -30.33
C TYR A 65 -19.64 -2.97 -29.59
N THR A 66 -19.51 -4.17 -30.13
CA THR A 66 -20.05 -5.38 -29.48
C THR A 66 -19.18 -5.72 -28.28
N ASN A 67 -19.77 -5.87 -27.10
CA ASN A 67 -19.05 -6.22 -25.88
C ASN A 67 -18.41 -7.62 -26.01
N CYS A 68 -17.14 -7.73 -25.65
CA CYS A 68 -16.53 -9.04 -25.40
C CYS A 68 -16.81 -9.54 -23.98
N TYR A 69 -17.09 -8.62 -23.05
CA TYR A 69 -17.39 -8.90 -21.65
C TYR A 69 -18.52 -7.99 -21.18
N THR A 70 -19.57 -8.56 -20.59
CA THR A 70 -20.74 -7.81 -20.08
C THR A 70 -21.16 -8.32 -18.71
N GLY A 71 -21.34 -7.41 -17.76
CA GLY A 71 -21.56 -7.77 -16.36
C GLY A 71 -20.34 -8.55 -15.88
N ASN A 72 -20.51 -9.85 -15.66
CA ASN A 72 -19.44 -10.76 -15.26
C ASN A 72 -19.22 -11.96 -16.21
N THR A 73 -19.67 -11.85 -17.47
CA THR A 73 -19.63 -12.95 -18.46
C THR A 73 -18.94 -12.53 -19.76
N TRP A 74 -18.09 -13.42 -20.29
CA TRP A 74 -17.47 -13.29 -21.62
C TRP A 74 -18.41 -13.76 -22.74
N ASP A 75 -18.38 -13.10 -23.90
CA ASP A 75 -19.10 -13.54 -25.09
C ASP A 75 -18.35 -14.69 -25.78
N ALA A 76 -18.86 -15.92 -25.62
CA ALA A 76 -18.24 -17.13 -26.15
C ALA A 76 -18.17 -17.20 -27.70
N SER A 77 -18.93 -16.37 -28.42
CA SER A 77 -18.85 -16.30 -29.89
C SER A 77 -17.66 -15.47 -30.37
N ILE A 78 -17.17 -14.55 -29.53
CA ILE A 78 -15.99 -13.71 -29.81
C ILE A 78 -14.75 -14.31 -29.13
N CYS A 79 -14.93 -14.82 -27.91
CA CYS A 79 -13.90 -15.34 -27.03
C CYS A 79 -13.98 -16.87 -26.94
N SER A 80 -13.57 -17.55 -28.01
CA SER A 80 -13.52 -19.01 -28.08
C SER A 80 -12.33 -19.64 -27.36
N ASP A 81 -11.20 -18.92 -27.34
CA ASP A 81 -9.96 -19.29 -26.66
C ASP A 81 -9.21 -18.03 -26.20
N PRO A 82 -8.32 -18.14 -25.19
CA PRO A 82 -7.63 -16.99 -24.60
C PRO A 82 -6.90 -16.09 -25.59
N VAL A 83 -6.24 -16.68 -26.59
CA VAL A 83 -5.48 -15.94 -27.59
C VAL A 83 -6.43 -15.22 -28.52
N SER A 84 -7.35 -15.94 -29.18
CA SER A 84 -8.33 -15.35 -30.10
C SER A 84 -9.16 -14.24 -29.46
N CYS A 85 -9.59 -14.44 -28.20
CA CYS A 85 -10.31 -13.42 -27.44
C CYS A 85 -9.47 -12.15 -27.29
N ALA A 86 -8.20 -12.27 -26.90
CA ALA A 86 -7.29 -11.13 -26.86
C ALA A 86 -7.21 -10.47 -28.25
N GLN A 87 -7.00 -11.22 -29.33
CA GLN A 87 -6.88 -10.64 -30.68
C GLN A 87 -8.14 -9.89 -31.17
N ASN A 88 -9.31 -10.39 -30.77
CA ASN A 88 -10.60 -9.89 -31.22
C ASN A 88 -11.15 -8.75 -30.36
N CYS A 89 -10.58 -8.52 -29.17
CA CYS A 89 -11.08 -7.59 -28.17
C CYS A 89 -10.10 -6.46 -27.89
N ALA A 90 -10.64 -5.28 -27.59
CA ALA A 90 -9.90 -4.07 -27.31
C ALA A 90 -10.31 -3.48 -25.96
N LEU A 91 -9.33 -2.96 -25.21
CA LEU A 91 -9.57 -2.09 -24.06
C LEU A 91 -9.77 -0.66 -24.55
N ASP A 92 -10.90 -0.04 -24.26
CA ASP A 92 -11.15 1.33 -24.69
C ASP A 92 -10.59 2.39 -23.71
N GLY A 93 -10.56 3.65 -24.16
CA GLY A 93 -10.23 4.78 -23.29
C GLY A 93 -11.26 4.99 -22.18
N ALA A 94 -10.91 5.78 -21.17
CA ALA A 94 -11.75 6.01 -19.99
C ALA A 94 -12.26 7.45 -19.86
N ASP A 95 -13.55 7.62 -19.57
CA ASP A 95 -14.08 8.84 -18.96
C ASP A 95 -13.84 8.80 -17.45
N TYR A 96 -12.63 9.20 -17.05
CA TYR A 96 -12.14 9.16 -15.67
C TYR A 96 -13.12 9.78 -14.67
N ALA A 97 -13.62 10.98 -14.93
CA ALA A 97 -14.45 11.71 -13.97
C ALA A 97 -15.92 11.26 -14.03
N GLY A 98 -16.49 11.12 -15.23
CA GLY A 98 -17.92 10.87 -15.40
C GLY A 98 -18.33 9.41 -15.17
N THR A 99 -17.45 8.47 -15.51
CA THR A 99 -17.73 7.03 -15.35
C THR A 99 -17.09 6.46 -14.09
N TYR A 100 -15.85 6.85 -13.78
CA TYR A 100 -15.06 6.20 -12.73
C TYR A 100 -14.88 7.04 -11.47
N GLY A 101 -15.35 8.30 -11.45
CA GLY A 101 -15.23 9.16 -10.27
C GLY A 101 -13.79 9.54 -9.91
N ILE A 102 -12.88 9.49 -10.89
CA ILE A 102 -11.46 9.79 -10.74
C ILE A 102 -11.21 11.22 -11.21
N THR A 103 -10.69 12.06 -10.32
CA THR A 103 -10.36 13.45 -10.64
C THR A 103 -9.02 13.85 -10.06
N THR A 104 -8.30 14.72 -10.73
CA THR A 104 -7.06 15.31 -10.22
C THR A 104 -7.12 16.84 -10.21
N SER A 105 -6.38 17.45 -9.28
CA SER A 105 -6.17 18.90 -9.21
C SER A 105 -4.76 19.18 -8.69
N GLY A 106 -3.84 19.48 -9.61
CA GLY A 106 -2.43 19.71 -9.26
C GLY A 106 -1.73 18.44 -8.81
N ASP A 107 -1.44 18.35 -7.52
CA ASP A 107 -0.80 17.21 -6.87
C ASP A 107 -1.78 16.31 -6.10
N ALA A 108 -3.09 16.57 -6.19
CA ALA A 108 -4.12 15.79 -5.52
C ALA A 108 -4.93 14.92 -6.49
N LEU A 109 -5.13 13.66 -6.12
CA LEU A 109 -5.99 12.65 -6.73
C LEU A 109 -7.16 12.37 -5.78
N THR A 110 -8.39 12.44 -6.28
CA THR A 110 -9.59 12.01 -5.58
C THR A 110 -10.18 10.79 -6.28
N LEU A 111 -10.40 9.73 -5.50
CA LEU A 111 -11.14 8.54 -5.94
C LEU A 111 -12.47 8.50 -5.20
N LYS A 112 -13.58 8.48 -5.93
CA LYS A 112 -14.92 8.24 -5.36
C LYS A 112 -15.21 6.75 -5.32
N PHE A 113 -15.99 6.33 -4.34
CA PHE A 113 -16.36 4.93 -4.18
C PHE A 113 -17.39 4.51 -5.24
N VAL A 114 -18.56 5.16 -5.31
CA VAL A 114 -19.58 4.84 -6.33
C VAL A 114 -19.75 5.99 -7.33
N THR A 115 -19.72 5.67 -8.62
CA THR A 115 -20.05 6.61 -9.71
C THR A 115 -20.92 5.89 -10.75
N GLY A 116 -22.21 6.23 -10.81
CA GLY A 116 -23.15 5.48 -11.65
C GLY A 116 -23.25 4.03 -11.17
N SER A 117 -22.90 3.08 -12.03
CA SER A 117 -22.80 1.65 -11.70
C SER A 117 -21.36 1.18 -11.41
N ASN A 118 -20.38 2.09 -11.49
CA ASN A 118 -19.00 1.78 -11.15
C ASN A 118 -18.80 1.81 -9.63
N VAL A 119 -18.10 0.80 -9.11
CA VAL A 119 -17.69 0.69 -7.71
C VAL A 119 -16.17 0.61 -7.65
N GLY A 120 -15.57 1.45 -6.83
CA GLY A 120 -14.14 1.54 -6.62
C GLY A 120 -13.34 1.94 -7.86
N SER A 121 -12.02 1.98 -7.68
CA SER A 121 -11.06 2.15 -8.77
C SER A 121 -9.65 1.77 -8.31
N ARG A 122 -8.81 1.41 -9.28
CA ARG A 122 -7.36 1.26 -9.11
C ARG A 122 -6.64 2.00 -10.22
N VAL A 123 -5.67 2.83 -9.85
CA VAL A 123 -4.87 3.60 -10.81
C VAL A 123 -3.38 3.45 -10.54
N TYR A 124 -2.58 3.62 -11.59
CA TYR A 124 -1.12 3.57 -11.52
C TYR A 124 -0.50 4.92 -11.86
N LEU A 125 0.61 5.27 -11.21
CA LEU A 125 1.35 6.47 -11.56
C LEU A 125 2.19 6.24 -12.83
N MET A 126 2.06 7.14 -13.80
CA MET A 126 2.72 7.12 -15.09
C MET A 126 3.90 8.11 -15.12
N GLU A 127 5.04 7.66 -15.64
CA GLU A 127 6.20 8.51 -15.96
C GLU A 127 5.95 9.28 -17.27
N ASP A 128 5.40 8.58 -18.27
CA ASP A 128 5.01 9.12 -19.58
C ASP A 128 3.74 8.41 -20.11
N GLU A 129 3.33 8.66 -21.36
CA GLU A 129 2.09 8.06 -21.91
C GLU A 129 2.08 6.53 -21.98
N THR A 130 3.24 5.88 -21.94
CA THR A 130 3.42 4.45 -22.24
C THR A 130 4.19 3.68 -21.17
N ASN A 131 4.68 4.35 -20.14
CA ASN A 131 5.49 3.74 -19.08
C ASN A 131 4.96 4.15 -17.70
N TYR A 132 4.82 3.18 -16.82
CA TYR A 132 4.64 3.43 -15.39
C TYR A 132 5.87 4.10 -14.81
N GLN A 133 5.66 4.91 -13.76
CA GLN A 133 6.75 5.40 -12.94
C GLN A 133 7.29 4.27 -12.06
N MET A 134 8.55 3.90 -12.29
CA MET A 134 9.25 2.91 -11.46
C MET A 134 9.88 3.59 -10.24
N PHE A 135 9.65 3.03 -9.05
CA PHE A 135 10.19 3.52 -7.79
C PHE A 135 11.19 2.51 -7.22
N LYS A 136 12.44 2.93 -7.06
CA LYS A 136 13.51 2.16 -6.42
C LYS A 136 13.75 2.74 -5.03
N LEU A 137 13.17 2.10 -4.02
CA LEU A 137 13.01 2.71 -2.70
C LEU A 137 14.03 2.24 -1.67
N MET A 138 14.96 1.34 -2.02
CA MET A 138 16.00 0.89 -1.09
C MET A 138 16.83 2.06 -0.56
N ASN A 139 16.90 2.20 0.77
CA ASN A 139 17.54 3.33 1.46
C ASN A 139 16.99 4.71 1.05
N GLN A 140 15.71 4.74 0.70
CA GLN A 140 14.93 5.94 0.39
C GLN A 140 13.69 6.03 1.28
N GLU A 141 12.96 7.13 1.16
CA GLU A 141 11.64 7.28 1.74
C GLU A 141 10.59 7.68 0.70
N PHE A 142 9.37 7.21 0.94
CA PHE A 142 8.17 7.55 0.17
C PHE A 142 7.17 8.25 1.09
N THR A 143 6.51 9.29 0.60
CA THR A 143 5.67 10.17 1.41
C THR A 143 4.51 10.70 0.60
N PHE A 144 3.35 10.80 1.22
CA PHE A 144 2.16 11.41 0.64
C PHE A 144 1.26 11.96 1.74
N ASP A 145 0.42 12.92 1.39
CA ASP A 145 -0.70 13.36 2.21
C ASP A 145 -1.95 12.54 1.86
N VAL A 146 -2.75 12.21 2.87
CA VAL A 146 -4.01 11.49 2.70
C VAL A 146 -5.14 12.15 3.50
N ASP A 147 -6.34 12.15 2.90
CA ASP A 147 -7.60 12.41 3.59
C ASP A 147 -8.49 11.17 3.48
N VAL A 148 -8.66 10.49 4.61
CA VAL A 148 -9.51 9.31 4.79
C VAL A 148 -10.77 9.63 5.59
N SER A 149 -11.05 10.91 5.87
CA SER A 149 -12.14 11.32 6.76
C SER A 149 -13.54 10.88 6.27
N ASN A 150 -13.66 10.56 4.99
CA ASN A 150 -14.86 10.08 4.31
C ASN A 150 -14.80 8.57 3.96
N LEU A 151 -13.92 7.80 4.62
CA LEU A 151 -13.84 6.33 4.50
C LEU A 151 -14.34 5.66 5.79
N PRO A 152 -15.56 5.09 5.80
CA PRO A 152 -16.09 4.37 6.96
C PRO A 152 -15.55 2.93 7.02
N CYS A 153 -16.07 2.16 7.99
CA CYS A 153 -15.87 0.70 8.07
C CYS A 153 -16.21 0.01 6.74
N GLY A 154 -15.42 -0.99 6.37
CA GLY A 154 -15.68 -1.79 5.18
C GLY A 154 -15.07 -1.25 3.88
N LEU A 155 -14.52 -0.03 3.88
CA LEU A 155 -13.76 0.50 2.75
C LEU A 155 -12.27 0.46 3.03
N ASN A 156 -11.48 0.43 1.97
CA ASN A 156 -10.04 0.59 2.01
C ASN A 156 -9.59 1.55 0.90
N GLY A 157 -9.02 2.67 1.32
CA GLY A 157 -8.22 3.52 0.46
C GLY A 157 -6.77 3.07 0.53
N ALA A 158 -6.30 2.33 -0.48
CA ALA A 158 -4.96 1.77 -0.49
C ALA A 158 -3.96 2.59 -1.32
N VAL A 159 -2.73 2.67 -0.83
CA VAL A 159 -1.53 3.15 -1.54
C VAL A 159 -0.44 2.12 -1.35
N TYR A 160 0.05 1.55 -2.45
CA TYR A 160 0.91 0.38 -2.39
C TYR A 160 1.80 0.28 -3.63
N PHE A 161 2.81 -0.58 -3.54
CA PHE A 161 3.73 -0.84 -4.63
C PHE A 161 3.65 -2.30 -5.05
N VAL A 162 3.62 -2.55 -6.35
CA VAL A 162 3.64 -3.89 -6.92
C VAL A 162 4.73 -4.03 -7.97
N GLN A 163 5.32 -5.22 -8.06
CA GLN A 163 6.44 -5.50 -8.98
C GLN A 163 5.99 -5.77 -10.42
N MET A 164 5.21 -4.84 -10.98
CA MET A 164 4.76 -4.85 -12.38
C MET A 164 5.89 -4.45 -13.34
N ASP A 165 5.78 -4.90 -14.60
CA ASP A 165 6.64 -4.43 -15.68
C ASP A 165 6.33 -2.97 -16.05
N GLN A 166 7.36 -2.16 -16.30
CA GLN A 166 7.23 -0.72 -16.58
C GLN A 166 6.29 -0.42 -17.77
N ASP A 167 6.29 -1.26 -18.79
CA ASP A 167 5.48 -1.09 -20.01
C ASP A 167 4.12 -1.83 -19.93
N GLY A 168 3.76 -2.38 -18.76
CA GLY A 168 2.57 -3.20 -18.57
C GLY A 168 2.61 -4.54 -19.31
N GLY A 169 3.80 -5.00 -19.72
CA GLY A 169 4.06 -6.31 -20.31
C GLY A 169 4.11 -6.33 -21.85
N THR A 170 4.07 -5.20 -22.54
CA THR A 170 4.04 -5.19 -24.03
C THR A 170 5.29 -5.78 -24.68
N SER A 171 6.45 -5.63 -24.04
CA SER A 171 7.73 -6.16 -24.50
C SER A 171 7.83 -7.68 -24.29
N LYS A 172 7.17 -8.23 -23.26
CA LYS A 172 7.16 -9.67 -22.96
C LYS A 172 6.06 -10.42 -23.70
N PHE A 173 4.91 -9.78 -23.91
CA PHE A 173 3.71 -10.44 -24.41
C PHE A 173 3.26 -9.80 -25.72
N PRO A 174 3.60 -10.37 -26.89
CA PRO A 174 3.30 -9.76 -28.19
C PRO A 174 1.82 -9.51 -28.45
N ASN A 175 0.94 -10.26 -27.78
CA ASN A 175 -0.50 -10.07 -27.85
C ASN A 175 -0.98 -8.90 -26.98
N ASN A 176 -0.21 -8.38 -26.03
CA ASN A 176 -0.58 -7.13 -25.36
C ASN A 176 -0.21 -5.93 -26.25
N LYS A 177 -1.20 -5.32 -26.90
CA LYS A 177 -1.04 -4.09 -27.71
C LYS A 177 -1.51 -2.83 -26.99
N ALA A 178 -2.08 -2.98 -25.79
CA ALA A 178 -2.63 -1.88 -25.00
C ALA A 178 -1.57 -1.31 -24.04
N GLY A 179 -0.92 -2.18 -23.26
CA GLY A 179 0.21 -1.81 -22.39
C GLY A 179 -0.14 -0.89 -21.22
N ALA A 180 0.89 -0.31 -20.60
CA ALA A 180 0.73 0.62 -19.48
C ALA A 180 -0.17 1.82 -19.81
N LYS A 181 -0.24 2.24 -21.08
CA LYS A 181 -1.17 3.28 -21.53
C LYS A 181 -2.63 2.98 -21.19
N PHE A 182 -2.99 1.70 -21.11
CA PHE A 182 -4.33 1.22 -20.75
C PHE A 182 -4.34 0.43 -19.43
N GLY A 183 -3.32 0.59 -18.58
CA GLY A 183 -3.31 0.01 -17.23
C GLY A 183 -3.20 -1.52 -17.21
N THR A 184 -2.50 -2.14 -18.16
CA THR A 184 -2.31 -3.62 -18.18
C THR A 184 -1.16 -4.08 -17.29
N GLY A 185 -1.13 -5.39 -17.01
CA GLY A 185 0.01 -6.05 -16.38
C GLY A 185 -0.03 -6.08 -14.86
N TYR A 186 -1.19 -5.79 -14.26
CA TYR A 186 -1.36 -5.86 -12.81
C TYR A 186 -0.98 -7.24 -12.25
N CYS A 187 -0.43 -7.22 -11.06
CA CYS A 187 -0.11 -8.36 -10.23
C CYS A 187 -0.01 -7.88 -8.79
N ASP A 188 -0.22 -8.78 -7.84
CA ASP A 188 0.01 -8.53 -6.42
C ASP A 188 0.28 -9.85 -5.68
N SER A 189 0.39 -9.79 -4.35
CA SER A 189 0.71 -10.96 -3.53
C SER A 189 -0.44 -11.94 -3.34
N GLN A 190 -1.66 -11.53 -3.65
CA GLN A 190 -2.86 -12.38 -3.61
C GLN A 190 -2.98 -13.25 -4.87
N CYS A 191 -2.11 -13.07 -5.87
CA CYS A 191 -2.17 -13.80 -7.13
C CYS A 191 -3.56 -13.75 -7.80
N PRO A 192 -4.16 -12.55 -8.00
CA PRO A 192 -5.55 -12.35 -8.35
C PRO A 192 -5.93 -13.08 -9.63
N GLN A 193 -7.02 -13.84 -9.54
CA GLN A 193 -7.57 -14.59 -10.67
C GLN A 193 -8.72 -13.85 -11.39
N ASP A 194 -9.11 -12.67 -10.89
CA ASP A 194 -10.16 -11.83 -11.44
C ASP A 194 -9.70 -10.91 -12.58
N ILE A 195 -8.38 -10.89 -12.84
CA ILE A 195 -7.80 -10.09 -13.91
C ILE A 195 -8.19 -10.67 -15.28
N LYS A 196 -8.93 -9.85 -16.05
CA LYS A 196 -9.49 -10.25 -17.36
C LYS A 196 -8.44 -10.60 -18.40
N PHE A 197 -7.26 -9.96 -18.37
CA PHE A 197 -6.18 -10.21 -19.31
C PHE A 197 -4.84 -10.38 -18.59
N ILE A 198 -4.20 -11.52 -18.76
CA ILE A 198 -2.92 -11.85 -18.13
C ILE A 198 -1.97 -12.36 -19.23
N ASN A 199 -0.75 -11.82 -19.27
CA ASN A 199 0.28 -12.21 -20.24
C ASN A 199 -0.16 -12.09 -21.72
N GLY A 200 -1.01 -11.10 -22.03
CA GLY A 200 -1.54 -10.86 -23.38
C GLY A 200 -2.61 -11.88 -23.82
N GLU A 201 -3.15 -12.68 -22.91
CA GLU A 201 -4.23 -13.64 -23.14
C GLU A 201 -5.44 -13.27 -22.28
N ALA A 202 -6.65 -13.49 -22.79
CA ALA A 202 -7.86 -13.30 -21.99
C ALA A 202 -8.04 -14.48 -21.02
N ASN A 203 -8.34 -14.19 -19.76
CA ASN A 203 -8.44 -15.18 -18.69
C ASN A 203 -9.80 -15.92 -18.71
N ILE A 204 -10.18 -16.50 -19.85
CA ILE A 204 -11.52 -17.07 -20.06
C ILE A 204 -11.65 -18.54 -19.67
N VAL A 205 -10.52 -19.23 -19.45
CA VAL A 205 -10.52 -20.65 -19.07
C VAL A 205 -11.15 -20.77 -17.69
N ASP A 206 -12.14 -21.67 -17.56
CA ASP A 206 -12.94 -21.89 -16.36
C ASP A 206 -13.50 -20.62 -15.69
N TRP A 207 -13.75 -19.57 -16.50
CA TRP A 207 -14.26 -18.30 -15.98
C TRP A 207 -15.57 -18.50 -15.22
N THR A 208 -15.55 -18.15 -13.95
CA THR A 208 -16.69 -18.29 -13.03
C THR A 208 -17.10 -16.91 -12.53
N ALA A 209 -18.33 -16.51 -12.83
CA ALA A 209 -18.91 -15.28 -12.33
C ALA A 209 -18.93 -15.28 -10.79
N SER A 210 -18.50 -14.17 -10.18
CA SER A 210 -18.50 -14.01 -8.73
C SER A 210 -19.93 -13.92 -8.20
N ALA A 211 -20.18 -14.54 -7.04
CA ALA A 211 -21.45 -14.42 -6.37
C ALA A 211 -21.48 -13.12 -5.57
N GLY A 212 -22.45 -12.24 -5.85
CA GLY A 212 -22.60 -10.96 -5.17
C GLY A 212 -21.96 -9.79 -5.90
N ASP A 213 -20.91 -10.03 -6.70
CA ASP A 213 -20.31 -9.02 -7.57
C ASP A 213 -20.78 -9.21 -9.03
N ALA A 214 -21.53 -8.22 -9.53
CA ALA A 214 -22.11 -8.25 -10.87
C ALA A 214 -21.09 -7.94 -11.99
N ASN A 215 -19.88 -7.48 -11.64
CA ASN A 215 -18.87 -6.98 -12.57
C ASN A 215 -17.57 -7.81 -12.57
N SER A 216 -17.47 -8.80 -11.68
CA SER A 216 -16.28 -9.62 -11.50
C SER A 216 -16.55 -11.13 -11.56
N GLY A 217 -15.48 -11.88 -11.76
CA GLY A 217 -15.42 -13.33 -11.78
C GLY A 217 -13.96 -13.76 -11.79
N THR A 218 -13.69 -15.05 -11.80
CA THR A 218 -12.32 -15.58 -11.76
C THR A 218 -12.08 -16.61 -12.85
N GLY A 219 -10.95 -16.52 -13.55
CA GLY A 219 -10.48 -17.54 -14.49
C GLY A 219 -9.47 -18.50 -13.87
N SER A 220 -8.98 -19.48 -14.65
CA SER A 220 -8.01 -20.47 -14.16
C SER A 220 -6.63 -19.89 -13.82
N PHE A 221 -6.28 -18.73 -14.38
CA PHE A 221 -4.98 -18.09 -14.16
C PHE A 221 -5.08 -16.96 -13.15
N GLY A 222 -4.03 -16.81 -12.34
CA GLY A 222 -3.78 -15.62 -11.55
C GLY A 222 -2.49 -14.92 -11.95
N THR A 223 -2.25 -13.73 -11.41
CA THR A 223 -1.06 -12.91 -11.72
C THR A 223 -0.38 -12.45 -10.44
N CYS A 224 0.77 -13.04 -10.13
CA CYS A 224 1.48 -12.90 -8.88
C CYS A 224 2.68 -11.97 -9.01
N CYS A 225 2.94 -11.13 -8.02
CA CYS A 225 4.23 -10.49 -7.82
C CYS A 225 4.38 -9.98 -6.39
N GLN A 226 5.59 -9.55 -6.03
CA GLN A 226 5.81 -8.96 -4.71
C GLN A 226 5.03 -7.66 -4.57
N GLU A 227 4.54 -7.42 -3.36
CA GLU A 227 3.69 -6.30 -3.00
C GLU A 227 4.18 -5.66 -1.70
N MET A 228 4.18 -4.33 -1.67
CA MET A 228 4.49 -3.54 -0.49
C MET A 228 3.34 -2.57 -0.26
N ASP A 229 2.48 -2.93 0.68
CA ASP A 229 1.37 -2.11 1.12
C ASP A 229 1.86 -1.00 2.04
N ILE A 230 2.04 0.19 1.45
CA ILE A 230 2.42 1.38 2.21
C ILE A 230 1.28 1.78 3.14
N TRP A 231 0.05 1.63 2.66
CA TRP A 231 -1.12 2.13 3.34
C TRP A 231 -2.34 1.35 2.88
N GLU A 232 -2.96 0.64 3.81
CA GLU A 232 -4.32 0.12 3.66
C GLU A 232 -5.12 0.67 4.83
N ALA A 233 -6.14 1.48 4.56
CA ALA A 233 -6.84 2.17 5.64
C ALA A 233 -8.23 2.68 5.29
N ASN A 234 -8.97 2.91 6.36
CA ASN A 234 -10.09 3.82 6.40
C ASN A 234 -9.93 4.76 7.61
N SER A 235 -10.99 5.48 7.99
CA SER A 235 -10.93 6.40 9.13
C SER A 235 -10.79 5.71 10.49
N ILE A 236 -10.92 4.38 10.56
CA ILE A 236 -10.94 3.59 11.80
C ILE A 236 -9.59 2.93 12.07
N SER A 237 -9.04 2.26 11.06
CA SER A 237 -7.80 1.49 11.17
C SER A 237 -6.91 1.68 9.96
N ALA A 238 -5.62 1.40 10.13
CA ALA A 238 -4.63 1.41 9.07
C ALA A 238 -3.55 0.34 9.29
N ALA A 239 -3.06 -0.23 8.20
CA ALA A 239 -1.95 -1.18 8.17
C ALA A 239 -0.88 -0.77 7.13
N TYR A 240 0.33 -1.26 7.34
CA TYR A 240 1.36 -1.32 6.30
C TYR A 240 2.08 -2.67 6.37
N THR A 241 2.28 -3.28 5.21
CA THR A 241 2.52 -4.72 5.12
C THR A 241 3.40 -5.07 3.90
N PRO A 242 4.59 -5.64 4.10
CA PRO A 242 5.36 -6.25 3.02
C PRO A 242 4.89 -7.68 2.75
N HIS A 243 4.75 -8.01 1.47
CA HIS A 243 4.33 -9.32 0.97
C HIS A 243 5.34 -9.86 -0.05
N PRO A 244 6.32 -10.67 0.40
CA PRO A 244 7.28 -11.29 -0.48
C PRO A 244 6.66 -12.46 -1.25
N CYS A 245 7.19 -12.69 -2.45
CA CYS A 245 6.94 -13.89 -3.24
C CYS A 245 8.26 -14.56 -3.57
N THR A 246 8.23 -15.87 -3.83
CA THR A 246 9.45 -16.60 -4.27
C THR A 246 9.90 -16.20 -5.68
N VAL A 247 9.03 -15.53 -6.45
CA VAL A 247 9.34 -14.94 -7.75
C VAL A 247 9.79 -13.49 -7.62
N THR A 248 10.51 -13.00 -8.63
CA THR A 248 11.11 -11.66 -8.66
C THR A 248 10.67 -10.83 -9.88
N GLU A 249 9.57 -11.22 -10.50
CA GLU A 249 8.89 -10.49 -11.58
C GLU A 249 7.41 -10.91 -11.60
N GLN A 250 6.58 -10.16 -12.32
CA GLN A 250 5.21 -10.57 -12.61
C GLN A 250 5.19 -11.98 -13.19
N THR A 251 4.43 -12.86 -12.55
CA THR A 251 4.36 -14.28 -12.89
C THR A 251 2.91 -14.74 -12.94
N ARG A 252 2.49 -15.28 -14.08
CA ARG A 252 1.19 -15.96 -14.19
C ARG A 252 1.24 -17.29 -13.44
N CYS A 253 0.28 -17.52 -12.55
CA CYS A 253 0.12 -18.77 -11.82
C CYS A 253 -1.08 -19.58 -12.33
N SER A 254 -1.16 -20.86 -11.94
CA SER A 254 -2.36 -21.70 -12.10
C SER A 254 -2.43 -22.72 -10.97
N GLY A 255 -3.63 -23.19 -10.62
CA GLY A 255 -3.81 -24.21 -9.59
C GLY A 255 -3.28 -23.76 -8.22
N SER A 256 -2.59 -24.65 -7.51
CA SER A 256 -2.07 -24.37 -6.16
C SER A 256 -1.05 -23.23 -6.12
N ASP A 257 -0.36 -22.95 -7.22
CA ASP A 257 0.64 -21.87 -7.28
C ASP A 257 0.00 -20.49 -7.04
N CYS A 258 -1.29 -20.34 -7.32
CA CYS A 258 -2.04 -19.09 -7.08
C CYS A 258 -2.45 -18.89 -5.62
N GLY A 259 -2.25 -19.86 -4.74
CA GLY A 259 -2.53 -19.67 -3.31
C GLY A 259 -3.99 -19.36 -2.99
N GLN A 260 -4.94 -20.04 -3.63
CA GLN A 260 -6.38 -19.75 -3.47
C GLN A 260 -7.06 -20.74 -2.54
N GLY A 261 -8.08 -20.28 -1.80
CA GLY A 261 -8.89 -21.12 -0.92
C GLY A 261 -8.05 -21.92 0.09
N SER A 262 -8.16 -23.25 0.08
CA SER A 262 -7.38 -24.12 0.97
C SER A 262 -5.87 -24.10 0.71
N ASP A 263 -5.46 -23.63 -0.47
CA ASP A 263 -4.04 -23.51 -0.84
C ASP A 263 -3.46 -22.14 -0.50
N ARG A 264 -4.16 -21.29 0.28
CA ARG A 264 -3.70 -19.93 0.68
C ARG A 264 -2.20 -19.87 1.00
N PHE A 265 -1.70 -20.78 1.81
CA PHE A 265 -0.30 -20.80 2.26
C PHE A 265 0.65 -21.65 1.40
N ASN A 266 0.14 -22.30 0.35
CA ASN A 266 0.89 -23.15 -0.58
C ASN A 266 1.28 -22.44 -1.89
N GLY A 267 0.67 -21.28 -2.18
CA GLY A 267 0.98 -20.47 -3.36
C GLY A 267 2.40 -19.91 -3.37
N ILE A 268 2.78 -19.22 -4.45
CA ILE A 268 4.14 -18.68 -4.60
C ILE A 268 4.39 -17.37 -3.85
N CYS A 269 3.32 -16.68 -3.44
CA CYS A 269 3.35 -15.43 -2.68
C CYS A 269 2.90 -15.64 -1.22
N ASP A 270 3.27 -14.71 -0.35
CA ASP A 270 2.73 -14.58 0.99
C ASP A 270 1.45 -13.75 0.96
N PRO A 271 0.27 -14.36 1.19
CA PRO A 271 -1.00 -13.65 1.09
C PRO A 271 -1.36 -12.87 2.37
N ASP A 272 -0.64 -13.09 3.48
CA ASP A 272 -0.94 -12.45 4.77
C ASP A 272 0.04 -11.31 5.08
N GLY A 273 1.29 -11.43 4.61
CA GLY A 273 2.33 -10.42 4.82
C GLY A 273 2.83 -10.35 6.27
N CYS A 274 3.68 -9.37 6.55
CA CYS A 274 4.09 -9.02 7.92
C CYS A 274 3.51 -7.65 8.34
N ASP A 275 2.29 -7.65 8.86
CA ASP A 275 1.52 -6.42 9.05
C ASP A 275 1.88 -5.64 10.31
N PHE A 276 1.84 -4.32 10.21
CA PHE A 276 1.81 -3.43 11.36
C PHE A 276 0.57 -2.54 11.30
N ASN A 277 -0.47 -2.95 12.02
CA ASN A 277 -1.64 -2.13 12.37
C ASN A 277 -1.55 -1.73 13.85
N SER A 278 -1.52 -0.43 14.15
CA SER A 278 -1.35 0.09 15.51
C SER A 278 -2.38 -0.46 16.51
N PHE A 279 -3.64 -0.58 16.09
CA PHE A 279 -4.72 -1.13 16.91
C PHE A 279 -4.47 -2.62 17.17
N ARG A 280 -4.14 -3.40 16.12
CA ARG A 280 -3.81 -4.83 16.23
C ARG A 280 -2.57 -5.09 17.10
N MET A 281 -1.63 -4.14 17.10
CA MET A 281 -0.44 -4.13 17.96
C MET A 281 -0.71 -3.60 19.38
N GLY A 282 -1.97 -3.43 19.76
CA GLY A 282 -2.41 -3.15 21.13
C GLY A 282 -2.55 -1.66 21.47
N ASN A 283 -2.21 -0.75 20.56
CA ASN A 283 -2.39 0.69 20.77
C ASN A 283 -3.65 1.21 20.07
N THR A 284 -4.78 1.14 20.79
CA THR A 284 -6.11 1.50 20.27
C THR A 284 -6.40 3.00 20.28
N GLU A 285 -5.51 3.83 20.85
CA GLU A 285 -5.65 5.29 20.96
C GLU A 285 -4.73 6.06 19.99
N PHE A 286 -4.06 5.35 19.08
CA PHE A 286 -3.08 5.95 18.18
C PHE A 286 -3.69 6.54 16.90
N TYR A 287 -4.51 5.77 16.18
CA TYR A 287 -5.03 6.15 14.86
C TYR A 287 -6.55 6.06 14.86
N GLY A 288 -7.21 7.15 14.45
CA GLY A 288 -8.66 7.23 14.36
C GLY A 288 -9.18 8.64 14.63
N LYS A 289 -10.50 8.82 14.59
CA LYS A 289 -11.12 10.16 14.71
C LYS A 289 -10.84 10.77 16.09
N GLY A 290 -10.14 11.90 16.11
CA GLY A 290 -9.75 12.62 17.34
C GLY A 290 -8.63 11.94 18.16
N LEU A 291 -7.95 10.94 17.60
CA LEU A 291 -6.84 10.23 18.26
C LEU A 291 -5.49 10.89 17.95
N THR A 292 -4.38 10.21 18.30
CA THR A 292 -3.02 10.77 18.13
C THR A 292 -2.74 11.17 16.68
N VAL A 293 -3.08 10.30 15.73
CA VAL A 293 -3.25 10.61 14.31
C VAL A 293 -4.75 10.73 14.07
N ASP A 294 -5.22 11.98 13.96
CA ASP A 294 -6.64 12.30 13.85
C ASP A 294 -7.13 12.12 12.41
N THR A 295 -7.90 11.06 12.16
CA THR A 295 -8.40 10.73 10.81
C THR A 295 -9.53 11.62 10.32
N SER A 296 -10.04 12.55 11.15
CA SER A 296 -11.02 13.53 10.69
C SER A 296 -10.42 14.66 9.85
N GLN A 297 -9.11 14.68 9.68
CA GLN A 297 -8.36 15.71 8.97
C GLN A 297 -7.26 15.07 8.13
N LYS A 298 -6.81 15.77 7.09
CA LYS A 298 -5.66 15.37 6.29
C LYS A 298 -4.38 15.22 7.17
N PHE A 299 -3.56 14.23 6.86
CA PHE A 299 -2.24 14.05 7.46
C PHE A 299 -1.24 13.50 6.41
N THR A 300 0.05 13.63 6.70
CA THR A 300 1.13 13.07 5.89
C THR A 300 1.56 11.72 6.44
N ILE A 301 1.82 10.76 5.56
CA ILE A 301 2.43 9.46 5.87
C ILE A 301 3.84 9.45 5.28
N VAL A 302 4.81 9.02 6.09
CA VAL A 302 6.21 8.83 5.67
C VAL A 302 6.59 7.37 5.92
N THR A 303 7.10 6.71 4.90
CA THR A 303 7.60 5.32 4.98
C THR A 303 9.04 5.27 4.51
N GLN A 304 9.93 4.73 5.34
CA GLN A 304 11.36 4.61 5.06
C GLN A 304 11.75 3.15 4.91
N PHE A 305 12.59 2.86 3.91
CA PHE A 305 13.09 1.51 3.63
C PHE A 305 14.58 1.48 3.94
N ILE A 306 14.93 0.91 5.09
CA ILE A 306 16.31 0.93 5.60
C ILE A 306 17.01 -0.35 5.19
N SER A 307 18.17 -0.22 4.56
CA SER A 307 19.05 -1.34 4.27
C SER A 307 20.00 -1.64 5.43
N ASP A 308 20.49 -2.88 5.49
CA ASP A 308 21.44 -3.37 6.50
C ASP A 308 22.79 -2.64 6.50
N ASP A 309 23.22 -2.12 5.35
CA ASP A 309 24.49 -1.41 5.17
C ASP A 309 24.33 0.11 4.90
N GLY A 310 23.10 0.61 4.89
CA GLY A 310 22.80 2.02 4.62
C GLY A 310 23.03 2.46 3.18
N THR A 311 23.08 1.51 2.23
CA THR A 311 23.20 1.77 0.78
C THR A 311 21.96 1.29 0.00
N ALA A 312 21.81 1.74 -1.25
CA ALA A 312 20.72 1.30 -2.12
C ALA A 312 20.89 -0.16 -2.64
N ASP A 313 22.06 -0.77 -2.44
CA ASP A 313 22.36 -2.14 -2.89
C ASP A 313 22.29 -3.18 -1.76
N GLY A 314 22.19 -2.73 -0.50
CA GLY A 314 22.07 -3.58 0.68
C GLY A 314 20.74 -4.35 0.76
N ASN A 315 20.61 -5.23 1.75
CA ASN A 315 19.37 -5.97 1.98
C ASN A 315 18.40 -5.10 2.79
N LEU A 316 17.10 -5.16 2.47
CA LEU A 316 16.08 -4.50 3.29
C LEU A 316 16.09 -5.10 4.70
N ALA A 317 16.32 -4.26 5.69
CA ALA A 317 16.46 -4.65 7.09
C ALA A 317 15.30 -4.14 7.97
N GLU A 318 14.75 -2.97 7.64
CA GLU A 318 13.71 -2.35 8.44
C GLU A 318 12.81 -1.44 7.60
N ILE A 319 11.49 -1.48 7.85
CA ILE A 319 10.53 -0.54 7.29
C ILE A 319 9.98 0.34 8.42
N ARG A 320 10.26 1.64 8.36
CA ARG A 320 9.84 2.61 9.38
C ARG A 320 8.65 3.44 8.93
N ARG A 321 7.87 3.89 9.90
CA ARG A 321 6.68 4.73 9.70
C ARG A 321 6.74 5.98 10.57
N PHE A 322 6.39 7.11 9.96
CA PHE A 322 6.09 8.37 10.65
C PHE A 322 4.83 8.99 10.07
N TYR A 323 4.19 9.85 10.85
CA TYR A 323 3.11 10.70 10.41
C TYR A 323 3.48 12.15 10.63
N VAL A 324 2.95 13.06 9.79
CA VAL A 324 3.01 14.50 10.05
C VAL A 324 1.61 15.05 10.02
N GLN A 325 1.16 15.63 11.14
CA GLN A 325 -0.15 16.25 11.22
C GLN A 325 -0.03 17.58 11.96
N ASN A 326 -0.62 18.64 11.40
CA ASN A 326 -0.56 19.99 11.97
C ASN A 326 0.88 20.46 12.28
N GLY A 327 1.83 20.11 11.40
CA GLY A 327 3.26 20.46 11.52
C GLY A 327 4.06 19.67 12.56
N LYS A 328 3.44 18.67 13.20
CA LYS A 328 4.08 17.81 14.22
C LYS A 328 4.44 16.47 13.62
N VAL A 329 5.69 16.03 13.83
CA VAL A 329 6.13 14.68 13.46
C VAL A 329 5.76 13.73 14.59
N ILE A 330 4.97 12.71 14.24
CA ILE A 330 4.45 11.68 15.12
C ILE A 330 5.13 10.37 14.71
N PRO A 331 6.05 9.82 15.53
CA PRO A 331 6.58 8.47 15.30
C PRO A 331 5.46 7.43 15.31
N ASN A 332 5.66 6.31 14.62
CA ASN A 332 4.71 5.20 14.69
C ASN A 332 4.49 4.73 16.14
N SER A 333 3.31 4.16 16.41
CA SER A 333 2.99 3.57 17.71
C SER A 333 3.97 2.45 18.07
N VAL A 334 4.26 2.30 19.36
CA VAL A 334 5.03 1.17 19.88
C VAL A 334 4.10 -0.01 20.16
N VAL A 335 4.54 -1.22 19.86
CA VAL A 335 3.83 -2.48 20.17
C VAL A 335 3.53 -2.58 21.67
N GLN A 336 2.31 -2.98 22.01
CA GLN A 336 1.81 -3.17 23.39
C GLN A 336 1.31 -4.60 23.65
N ILE A 337 1.78 -5.57 22.87
CA ILE A 337 1.44 -6.99 23.02
C ILE A 337 2.53 -7.70 23.82
N THR A 338 2.13 -8.40 24.88
CA THR A 338 3.07 -9.25 25.65
C THR A 338 3.64 -10.35 24.77
N GLY A 339 4.98 -10.48 24.75
CA GLY A 339 5.69 -11.49 23.95
C GLY A 339 6.21 -10.98 22.60
N ILE A 340 5.89 -9.73 22.25
CA ILE A 340 6.50 -8.99 21.14
C ILE A 340 7.30 -7.84 21.74
N ASP A 341 8.49 -7.59 21.22
CA ASP A 341 9.34 -6.49 21.67
C ASP A 341 8.63 -5.13 21.45
N PRO A 342 8.86 -4.13 22.32
CA PRO A 342 8.27 -2.81 22.22
C PRO A 342 8.96 -1.97 21.12
N VAL A 343 8.81 -2.41 19.87
CA VAL A 343 9.29 -1.76 18.65
C VAL A 343 8.17 -0.99 17.94
N ASN A 344 8.51 -0.17 16.95
CA ASN A 344 7.55 0.62 16.16
C ASN A 344 7.80 0.56 14.65
N SER A 345 8.51 -0.46 14.19
CA SER A 345 8.89 -0.69 12.80
C SER A 345 8.82 -2.17 12.47
N ILE A 346 8.80 -2.48 11.18
CA ILE A 346 8.82 -3.88 10.71
C ILE A 346 10.27 -4.31 10.53
N THR A 347 10.65 -5.39 11.22
CA THR A 347 11.93 -6.10 11.12
C THR A 347 11.66 -7.61 11.08
N GLU A 348 12.64 -8.42 10.70
CA GLU A 348 12.51 -9.89 10.73
C GLU A 348 12.14 -10.42 12.13
N ASP A 349 12.72 -9.83 13.18
CA ASP A 349 12.43 -10.18 14.57
C ASP A 349 10.99 -9.83 14.94
N PHE A 350 10.53 -8.63 14.57
CA PHE A 350 9.13 -8.23 14.76
C PHE A 350 8.18 -9.22 14.06
N CYS A 351 8.42 -9.54 12.79
CA CYS A 351 7.57 -10.47 12.03
C CYS A 351 7.52 -11.84 12.69
N THR A 352 8.67 -12.36 13.12
CA THR A 352 8.77 -13.67 13.77
C THR A 352 8.02 -13.69 15.11
N GLN A 353 8.21 -12.68 15.95
CA GLN A 353 7.53 -12.57 17.24
C GLN A 353 6.02 -12.37 17.06
N GLN A 354 5.61 -11.47 16.18
CA GLN A 354 4.21 -11.18 15.86
C GLN A 354 3.47 -12.45 15.42
N LYS A 355 3.98 -13.15 14.40
CA LYS A 355 3.33 -14.37 13.90
C LYS A 355 3.27 -15.45 14.97
N THR A 356 4.33 -15.60 15.78
CA THR A 356 4.38 -16.57 16.87
C THR A 356 3.34 -16.27 17.96
N VAL A 357 3.25 -15.01 18.40
CA VAL A 357 2.34 -14.60 19.49
C VAL A 357 0.88 -14.66 19.06
N PHE A 358 0.57 -14.29 17.81
CA PHE A 358 -0.80 -14.37 17.29
C PHE A 358 -1.20 -15.78 16.86
N GLY A 359 -0.24 -16.71 16.74
CA GLY A 359 -0.50 -18.06 16.23
C GLY A 359 -0.76 -18.11 14.72
N ASP A 360 -0.33 -17.08 13.99
CA ASP A 360 -0.46 -16.99 12.54
C ASP A 360 0.64 -17.84 11.85
N THR A 361 0.33 -18.40 10.68
CA THR A 361 1.36 -19.07 9.86
C THR A 361 2.36 -18.03 9.37
N ASN A 362 3.66 -18.21 9.64
CA ASN A 362 4.69 -17.30 9.18
C ASN A 362 5.07 -17.57 7.72
N ASN A 363 4.13 -17.30 6.80
CA ASN A 363 4.36 -17.45 5.37
C ASN A 363 5.37 -16.42 4.85
N PHE A 364 5.37 -15.22 5.43
CA PHE A 364 6.38 -14.17 5.21
C PHE A 364 7.82 -14.72 5.24
N ALA A 365 8.21 -15.35 6.35
CA ALA A 365 9.54 -15.96 6.47
C ALA A 365 9.74 -17.12 5.49
N ALA A 366 8.69 -17.92 5.23
CA ALA A 366 8.74 -19.02 4.26
C ALA A 366 8.95 -18.53 2.81
N LYS A 367 8.58 -17.29 2.51
CA LYS A 367 8.83 -16.62 1.22
C LYS A 367 10.11 -15.78 1.19
N GLY A 368 10.92 -15.82 2.25
CA GLY A 368 12.23 -15.16 2.30
C GLY A 368 12.23 -13.78 2.96
N GLY A 369 11.11 -13.39 3.57
CA GLY A 369 11.01 -12.24 4.46
C GLY A 369 11.37 -10.89 3.83
N LEU A 370 11.91 -9.99 4.64
CA LEU A 370 12.32 -8.64 4.22
C LEU A 370 13.43 -8.70 3.18
N LYS A 371 14.33 -9.69 3.25
CA LYS A 371 15.36 -9.85 2.22
C LYS A 371 14.73 -10.07 0.84
N GLN A 372 13.75 -10.96 0.74
CA GLN A 372 13.06 -11.21 -0.52
C GLN A 372 12.27 -9.97 -0.98
N MET A 373 11.53 -9.32 -0.07
CA MET A 373 10.84 -8.05 -0.33
C MET A 373 11.81 -6.97 -0.87
N GLY A 374 13.02 -6.95 -0.32
CA GLY A 374 14.10 -6.05 -0.71
C GLY A 374 14.50 -6.16 -2.18
N GLU A 375 14.34 -7.34 -2.80
CA GLU A 375 14.63 -7.51 -4.24
C GLU A 375 13.69 -6.66 -5.10
N ALA A 376 12.38 -6.63 -4.81
CA ALA A 376 11.45 -5.78 -5.54
C ALA A 376 11.65 -4.29 -5.23
N VAL A 377 11.84 -3.95 -3.95
CA VAL A 377 12.11 -2.58 -3.48
C VAL A 377 13.35 -1.98 -4.15
N LYS A 378 14.37 -2.79 -4.40
CA LYS A 378 15.61 -2.40 -5.09
C LYS A 378 15.45 -2.33 -6.61
N ASN A 379 14.80 -3.33 -7.22
CA ASN A 379 14.71 -3.43 -8.68
C ASN A 379 13.74 -2.41 -9.29
N GLY A 380 12.74 -1.99 -8.53
CA GLY A 380 11.75 -1.01 -8.94
C GLY A 380 10.35 -1.61 -8.87
N MET A 381 9.41 -0.81 -8.35
CA MET A 381 7.99 -1.17 -8.27
C MET A 381 7.12 -0.05 -8.82
N VAL A 382 5.91 -0.39 -9.25
CA VAL A 382 4.89 0.55 -9.73
C VAL A 382 4.01 0.98 -8.56
N LEU A 383 3.77 2.29 -8.45
CA LEU A 383 2.83 2.85 -7.47
C LEU A 383 1.38 2.62 -7.92
N ALA A 384 0.61 1.93 -7.09
CA ALA A 384 -0.84 1.77 -7.21
C ALA A 384 -1.56 2.59 -6.14
N LEU A 385 -2.65 3.26 -6.53
CA LEU A 385 -3.58 3.94 -5.63
C LEU A 385 -5.00 3.44 -5.91
N SER A 386 -5.72 3.03 -4.89
CA SER A 386 -7.05 2.44 -5.06
C SER A 386 -8.05 2.86 -3.99
N LEU A 387 -9.32 2.57 -4.26
CA LEU A 387 -10.41 2.59 -3.31
C LEU A 387 -11.33 1.41 -3.60
N TRP A 388 -11.55 0.54 -2.62
CA TRP A 388 -12.28 -0.70 -2.78
C TRP A 388 -13.02 -1.12 -1.50
N ASP A 389 -14.03 -1.97 -1.68
CA ASP A 389 -14.68 -2.77 -0.65
C ASP A 389 -14.39 -4.25 -0.86
N ASP A 390 -14.58 -5.07 0.16
CA ASP A 390 -14.06 -6.44 0.18
C ASP A 390 -15.17 -7.48 0.12
N TYR A 391 -15.28 -8.11 -1.05
CA TYR A 391 -16.22 -9.19 -1.32
C TYR A 391 -15.86 -10.53 -0.68
N ALA A 392 -14.64 -10.71 -0.17
CA ALA A 392 -14.17 -11.95 0.44
C ALA A 392 -14.30 -11.93 1.96
N ALA A 393 -13.86 -10.85 2.61
CA ALA A 393 -13.77 -10.76 4.07
C ALA A 393 -14.33 -9.45 4.64
N GLN A 394 -15.05 -8.64 3.85
CA GLN A 394 -15.76 -7.43 4.30
C GLN A 394 -14.86 -6.42 5.01
N MET A 395 -13.55 -6.41 4.72
CA MET A 395 -12.55 -5.54 5.33
C MET A 395 -12.33 -5.81 6.83
N LEU A 396 -12.91 -6.87 7.39
CA LEU A 396 -12.86 -7.16 8.81
C LEU A 396 -11.45 -7.46 9.31
N TRP A 397 -10.59 -7.94 8.40
CA TRP A 397 -9.18 -8.18 8.67
C TRP A 397 -8.41 -6.89 8.98
N LEU A 398 -8.89 -5.74 8.50
CA LEU A 398 -8.31 -4.41 8.70
C LEU A 398 -8.92 -3.66 9.90
N ASP A 399 -10.26 -3.66 10.03
CA ASP A 399 -10.96 -2.68 10.89
C ASP A 399 -11.91 -3.26 11.96
N SER A 400 -11.98 -4.59 12.11
CA SER A 400 -12.89 -5.30 13.01
C SER A 400 -12.16 -6.38 13.81
N ASP A 401 -12.90 -7.24 14.51
CA ASP A 401 -12.44 -8.53 15.00
C ASP A 401 -12.41 -9.57 13.88
N TYR A 402 -11.27 -10.21 13.65
CA TYR A 402 -11.11 -11.26 12.64
C TYR A 402 -10.15 -12.37 13.12
N PRO A 403 -10.43 -13.66 12.83
CA PRO A 403 -11.70 -14.17 12.30
C PRO A 403 -12.85 -13.91 13.27
N THR A 404 -14.07 -13.74 12.76
CA THR A 404 -15.24 -13.27 13.53
C THR A 404 -15.71 -14.23 14.63
N THR A 405 -15.18 -15.45 14.65
CA THR A 405 -15.47 -16.50 15.63
C THR A 405 -14.45 -16.57 16.76
N ALA A 406 -13.33 -15.85 16.67
CA ALA A 406 -12.33 -15.80 17.71
C ALA A 406 -12.72 -14.81 18.82
N ASP A 407 -12.16 -15.01 20.01
CA ASP A 407 -12.35 -14.09 21.14
C ASP A 407 -11.51 -12.81 20.90
N PRO A 408 -12.14 -11.61 20.86
CA PRO A 408 -11.43 -10.34 20.63
C PRO A 408 -10.31 -10.02 21.63
N SER A 409 -10.31 -10.66 22.80
CA SER A 409 -9.23 -10.50 23.79
C SER A 409 -7.95 -11.25 23.45
N GLN A 410 -8.00 -12.17 22.48
CA GLN A 410 -6.80 -12.87 22.01
C GLN A 410 -5.92 -11.93 21.17
N PRO A 411 -4.61 -11.86 21.44
CA PRO A 411 -3.68 -11.04 20.66
C PRO A 411 -3.82 -11.31 19.15
N GLY A 412 -3.93 -10.23 18.37
CA GLY A 412 -4.05 -10.28 16.93
C GLY A 412 -5.48 -10.42 16.38
N VAL A 413 -6.49 -10.66 17.22
CA VAL A 413 -7.90 -10.79 16.76
C VAL A 413 -8.56 -9.45 16.53
N ALA A 414 -8.40 -8.45 17.40
CA ALA A 414 -9.01 -7.14 17.22
C ALA A 414 -8.10 -6.22 16.38
N ARG A 415 -8.64 -5.64 15.29
CA ARG A 415 -7.88 -4.77 14.36
C ARG A 415 -8.48 -3.37 14.20
N GLY A 416 -9.67 -3.15 14.74
CA GLY A 416 -10.33 -1.86 14.80
C GLY A 416 -11.62 -1.94 15.60
N THR A 417 -12.46 -0.91 15.46
CA THR A 417 -13.70 -0.77 16.25
C THR A 417 -14.96 -1.09 15.45
N CYS A 418 -14.83 -1.50 14.19
CA CYS A 418 -15.96 -1.83 13.35
C CYS A 418 -16.63 -3.12 13.84
N PRO A 419 -17.98 -3.21 13.80
CA PRO A 419 -18.68 -4.44 14.12
C PRO A 419 -18.34 -5.54 13.11
N THR A 420 -18.33 -6.80 13.56
CA THR A 420 -18.15 -8.00 12.70
C THR A 420 -19.26 -8.22 11.66
N THR A 421 -20.29 -7.36 11.66
CA THR A 421 -21.40 -7.36 10.69
C THR A 421 -21.30 -6.19 9.69
N SER A 422 -20.25 -5.37 9.78
CA SER A 422 -19.99 -4.27 8.86
C SER A 422 -19.37 -4.77 7.55
N GLY A 423 -19.17 -3.86 6.59
CA GLY A 423 -18.38 -4.12 5.39
C GLY A 423 -19.01 -5.01 4.33
N VAL A 424 -20.27 -5.44 4.49
CA VAL A 424 -20.97 -6.20 3.44
C VAL A 424 -21.09 -5.32 2.18
N PRO A 425 -20.51 -5.71 1.02
CA PRO A 425 -20.40 -4.85 -0.16
C PRO A 425 -21.71 -4.16 -0.56
N SER A 426 -22.78 -4.94 -0.76
CA SER A 426 -24.10 -4.40 -1.10
C SER A 426 -24.67 -3.36 -0.11
N GLN A 427 -24.28 -3.43 1.17
CA GLN A 427 -24.67 -2.44 2.17
C GLN A 427 -23.79 -1.19 2.07
N VAL A 428 -22.47 -1.36 1.97
CA VAL A 428 -21.51 -0.25 1.89
C VAL A 428 -21.72 0.54 0.58
N GLU A 429 -21.86 -0.13 -0.56
CA GLU A 429 -22.18 0.50 -1.85
C GLU A 429 -23.49 1.31 -1.80
N GLY A 430 -24.52 0.77 -1.13
CA GLY A 430 -25.84 1.39 -1.04
C GLY A 430 -25.93 2.53 -0.02
N GLN A 431 -25.14 2.49 1.05
CA GLN A 431 -25.21 3.43 2.17
C GLN A 431 -24.09 4.48 2.14
N GLU A 432 -22.89 4.06 1.73
CA GLU A 432 -21.65 4.83 1.76
C GLU A 432 -21.13 5.13 0.35
N GLY A 433 -21.98 5.02 -0.69
CA GLY A 433 -21.57 5.24 -2.09
C GLY A 433 -20.95 6.62 -2.37
N SER A 434 -21.24 7.64 -1.55
CA SER A 434 -20.62 8.96 -1.64
C SER A 434 -19.23 9.07 -1.00
N SER A 435 -18.70 7.99 -0.43
CA SER A 435 -17.36 7.93 0.13
C SER A 435 -16.29 8.24 -0.91
N SER A 436 -15.17 8.76 -0.42
CA SER A 436 -14.04 9.12 -1.26
C SER A 436 -12.76 9.19 -0.46
N VAL A 437 -11.64 8.98 -1.13
CA VAL A 437 -10.30 9.20 -0.58
C VAL A 437 -9.56 10.22 -1.42
N ILE A 438 -8.70 11.01 -0.77
CA ILE A 438 -7.81 11.96 -1.45
C ILE A 438 -6.37 11.60 -1.13
N TYR A 439 -5.58 11.32 -2.16
CA TYR A 439 -4.14 11.16 -2.09
C TYR A 439 -3.49 12.40 -2.70
N SER A 440 -2.51 13.00 -2.03
CA SER A 440 -1.89 14.21 -2.54
C SER A 440 -0.43 14.35 -2.16
N ASN A 441 0.27 15.31 -2.79
CA ASN A 441 1.60 15.73 -2.37
C ASN A 441 2.60 14.56 -2.28
N ILE A 442 2.60 13.70 -3.31
CA ILE A 442 3.49 12.54 -3.40
C ILE A 442 4.95 13.02 -3.51
N LYS A 443 5.80 12.52 -2.62
CA LYS A 443 7.23 12.79 -2.56
C LYS A 443 8.01 11.49 -2.38
N PHE A 444 9.17 11.40 -3.00
CA PHE A 444 10.12 10.31 -2.78
C PHE A 444 11.55 10.82 -2.87
N GLY A 445 12.47 10.23 -2.13
CA GLY A 445 13.86 10.71 -2.13
C GLY A 445 14.73 10.10 -1.05
N ASP A 446 15.88 10.74 -0.82
CA ASP A 446 16.81 10.35 0.24
C ASP A 446 16.11 10.36 1.61
N LEU A 447 16.56 9.53 2.54
CA LEU A 447 16.02 9.49 3.90
C LEU A 447 16.01 10.88 4.57
N ASN A 448 14.88 11.24 5.18
CA ASN A 448 14.60 12.53 5.83
C ASN A 448 14.63 13.75 4.90
N SER A 449 14.29 13.59 3.63
CA SER A 449 14.18 14.67 2.63
C SER A 449 12.75 15.09 2.29
N THR A 450 11.73 14.31 2.62
CA THR A 450 10.35 14.52 2.15
C THR A 450 9.44 15.20 3.17
N PHE A 451 9.87 15.29 4.43
CA PHE A 451 9.06 15.83 5.54
C PHE A 451 9.84 16.80 6.43
N THR A 452 9.09 17.67 7.11
CA THR A 452 9.60 18.62 8.11
C THR A 452 8.61 18.71 9.25
N GLY A 453 9.08 18.90 10.49
CA GLY A 453 8.22 19.23 11.61
C GLY A 453 8.94 19.09 12.95
N THR A 454 8.25 19.44 14.03
CA THR A 454 8.75 19.26 15.40
C THR A 454 8.39 17.87 15.91
N LEU A 455 9.37 17.12 16.42
CA LEU A 455 9.13 15.83 17.07
C LEU A 455 8.24 16.00 18.29
N THR A 456 7.17 15.20 18.38
CA THR A 456 6.40 15.09 19.61
C THR A 456 7.05 14.09 20.55
N ASN A 457 7.53 14.54 21.71
CA ASN A 457 7.78 13.62 22.83
C ASN A 457 6.42 13.09 23.33
N PRO A 458 6.25 11.77 23.53
CA PRO A 458 4.99 11.24 24.05
C PRO A 458 4.73 11.81 25.44
N SER A 459 3.80 12.76 25.55
CA SER A 459 3.28 13.23 26.83
C SER A 459 2.34 12.16 27.38
N SER A 460 2.62 11.69 28.60
CA SER A 460 1.72 10.81 29.36
C SER A 460 0.27 11.33 29.38
N PRO A 461 -0.75 10.46 29.43
CA PRO A 461 -2.15 10.89 29.41
C PRO A 461 -2.42 11.86 30.56
N ALA A 462 -3.00 13.03 30.22
CA ALA A 462 -3.44 14.00 31.20
C ALA A 462 -4.59 13.42 32.03
N GLY A 463 -4.38 13.31 33.35
CA GLY A 463 -5.45 12.98 34.29
C GLY A 463 -6.59 14.01 34.26
N PRO A 464 -7.80 13.63 34.71
CA PRO A 464 -9.00 14.45 34.56
C PRO A 464 -8.92 15.76 35.36
N PRO A 465 -9.67 16.80 34.94
CA PRO A 465 -9.54 18.15 35.49
C PRO A 465 -10.10 18.20 36.91
N VAL A 466 -9.27 18.60 37.87
CA VAL A 466 -9.72 18.91 39.24
C VAL A 466 -10.31 20.32 39.24
N THR A 467 -11.59 20.39 39.54
CA THR A 467 -12.41 21.59 39.69
C THR A 467 -11.92 22.47 40.85
N SER A 468 -11.87 23.77 40.60
CA SER A 468 -11.51 24.82 41.55
C SER A 468 -12.72 25.39 42.29
N SER A 469 -12.54 25.73 43.57
CA SER A 469 -13.41 26.63 44.34
C SER A 469 -12.64 27.23 45.55
N PRO A 470 -13.05 28.40 46.08
CA PRO A 470 -12.10 29.52 46.28
C PRO A 470 -11.84 30.01 47.73
N SER A 471 -10.63 30.54 47.91
CA SER A 471 -10.14 31.70 48.72
C SER A 471 -10.65 32.05 50.14
N GLU A 472 -9.71 32.22 51.09
CA GLU A 472 -9.60 33.39 52.01
C GLU A 472 -8.19 33.45 52.71
N PRO A 473 -7.75 34.55 53.40
CA PRO A 473 -6.59 35.34 52.95
C PRO A 473 -5.40 35.53 53.92
N SER A 474 -4.25 35.84 53.30
CA SER A 474 -3.08 36.69 53.65
C SER A 474 -2.69 37.06 55.09
N GLN A 475 -1.42 36.75 55.44
CA GLN A 475 -0.38 37.56 56.14
C GLN A 475 0.91 36.68 56.18
N SER A 476 2.19 37.11 56.10
CA SER A 476 2.91 38.38 55.98
C SER A 476 4.40 38.09 55.64
N THR A 477 5.04 38.94 54.83
CA THR A 477 6.48 39.38 54.84
C THR A 477 7.67 38.38 54.92
N GLN A 478 8.44 38.32 53.80
CA GLN A 478 9.92 38.23 53.57
C GLN A 478 10.88 37.52 54.58
N PRO A 479 12.08 36.99 54.19
CA PRO A 479 12.98 37.45 53.12
C PRO A 479 13.65 36.37 52.24
N SER A 480 14.47 36.84 51.30
CA SER A 480 15.15 36.20 50.17
C SER A 480 16.33 35.25 50.49
N GLN A 481 16.59 34.36 49.50
CA GLN A 481 17.74 33.48 49.21
C GLN A 481 17.73 32.05 49.79
N PRO A 482 18.41 31.05 49.18
CA PRO A 482 19.24 31.03 47.95
C PRO A 482 18.87 29.88 46.96
N ALA A 483 19.53 29.88 45.79
CA ALA A 483 19.51 28.77 44.84
C ALA A 483 20.04 27.45 45.45
N GLN A 484 19.42 26.33 45.10
CA GLN A 484 19.83 24.97 45.47
C GLN A 484 19.57 23.98 44.30
N PRO A 485 20.19 22.79 44.27
CA PRO A 485 21.36 22.50 43.44
C PRO A 485 21.08 21.40 42.39
N THR A 486 21.90 21.41 41.32
CA THR A 486 22.06 20.29 40.39
C THR A 486 22.46 19.00 41.13
N GLN A 487 21.59 17.99 41.09
CA GLN A 487 21.87 16.63 41.54
C GLN A 487 22.83 15.92 40.57
N PRO A 488 23.65 14.95 41.03
CA PRO A 488 24.64 14.27 40.20
C PRO A 488 23.96 13.31 39.22
N ALA A 489 24.38 13.37 37.95
CA ALA A 489 24.03 12.39 36.93
C ALA A 489 24.52 11.00 37.37
N GLY A 490 23.59 10.09 37.67
CA GLY A 490 23.90 8.66 37.75
C GLY A 490 24.39 8.14 36.40
N THR A 491 24.93 6.91 36.35
CA THR A 491 25.26 6.26 35.08
C THR A 491 24.01 5.68 34.42
N ALA A 492 23.90 5.75 33.09
CA ALA A 492 22.85 5.10 32.31
C ALA A 492 23.02 3.57 32.35
N ALA A 493 21.94 2.81 32.62
CA ALA A 493 21.97 1.35 32.59
C ALA A 493 22.25 0.81 31.18
N GLN A 494 22.52 -0.50 31.05
CA GLN A 494 22.53 -1.15 29.73
C GLN A 494 21.22 -0.83 29.00
N TRP A 495 21.33 -0.49 27.72
CA TRP A 495 20.25 -0.10 26.81
C TRP A 495 19.58 1.26 27.10
N ALA A 496 19.99 1.97 28.14
CA ALA A 496 19.48 3.31 28.40
C ALA A 496 20.12 4.36 27.48
N GLN A 497 19.38 5.44 27.21
CA GLN A 497 19.89 6.59 26.47
C GLN A 497 21.03 7.25 27.23
N CYS A 498 22.12 7.53 26.54
CA CYS A 498 23.33 8.15 27.07
C CYS A 498 23.78 9.40 26.31
N GLY A 499 22.98 9.85 25.34
CA GLY A 499 23.32 11.00 24.52
C GLY A 499 22.26 11.27 23.45
N GLY A 500 22.48 12.34 22.69
CA GLY A 500 21.55 12.83 21.69
C GLY A 500 21.26 14.32 21.84
N MET A 501 20.97 15.00 20.73
CA MET A 501 20.61 16.42 20.73
C MET A 501 19.37 16.67 21.61
N GLY A 502 19.54 17.50 22.64
CA GLY A 502 18.49 17.82 23.62
C GLY A 502 18.38 16.89 24.83
N PHE A 503 19.20 15.83 24.90
CA PHE A 503 19.21 14.91 26.05
C PHE A 503 19.88 15.56 27.28
N THR A 504 19.17 15.59 28.41
CA THR A 504 19.67 16.15 29.69
C THR A 504 19.93 15.08 30.76
N GLY A 505 19.91 13.80 30.38
CA GLY A 505 20.12 12.67 31.29
C GLY A 505 21.58 12.22 31.41
N PRO A 506 21.81 11.06 32.04
CA PRO A 506 23.13 10.43 32.20
C PRO A 506 23.93 10.27 30.90
N THR A 507 25.09 10.91 30.76
CA THR A 507 25.94 10.76 29.56
C THR A 507 27.02 9.67 29.69
N VAL A 508 27.04 8.96 30.81
CA VAL A 508 28.03 7.91 31.11
C VAL A 508 27.30 6.61 31.37
N CYS A 509 27.70 5.54 30.70
CA CYS A 509 27.09 4.23 30.88
C CYS A 509 27.61 3.52 32.13
N ALA A 510 26.77 2.68 32.74
CA ALA A 510 27.15 1.80 33.81
C ALA A 510 28.18 0.79 33.26
N SER A 511 29.27 0.56 34.00
CA SER A 511 30.25 -0.45 33.61
C SER A 511 29.57 -1.83 33.49
N PRO A 512 29.83 -2.62 32.43
CA PRO A 512 30.92 -2.50 31.45
C PRO A 512 30.58 -1.76 30.13
N PHE A 513 29.42 -1.10 30.03
CA PHE A 513 28.90 -0.61 28.75
C PHE A 513 29.51 0.72 28.30
N THR A 514 29.44 1.00 27.00
CA THR A 514 29.88 2.27 26.42
C THR A 514 28.75 2.98 25.69
N CYS A 515 28.83 4.31 25.59
CA CYS A 515 27.80 5.10 24.94
C CYS A 515 28.05 5.16 23.43
N HIS A 516 27.13 4.59 22.65
CA HIS A 516 27.21 4.53 21.19
C HIS A 516 26.20 5.49 20.56
N VAL A 517 26.66 6.36 19.66
CA VAL A 517 25.78 7.26 18.90
C VAL A 517 25.06 6.44 17.84
N LEU A 518 23.72 6.39 17.91
CA LEU A 518 22.90 5.74 16.89
C LEU A 518 22.43 6.74 15.83
N ASN A 519 22.09 7.96 16.26
CA ASN A 519 21.75 9.07 15.38
C ASN A 519 21.99 10.42 16.10
N PRO A 520 21.86 11.58 15.43
CA PRO A 520 22.10 12.89 16.06
C PRO A 520 21.26 13.18 17.31
N TYR A 521 20.13 12.50 17.48
CA TYR A 521 19.17 12.70 18.57
C TYR A 521 19.22 11.59 19.63
N TYR A 522 20.01 10.53 19.42
CA TYR A 522 20.00 9.36 20.31
C TYR A 522 21.32 8.61 20.32
N SER A 523 21.86 8.42 21.52
CA SER A 523 22.97 7.50 21.83
C SER A 523 22.54 6.51 22.91
N GLN A 524 23.01 5.27 22.85
CA GLN A 524 22.59 4.19 23.75
C GLN A 524 23.79 3.50 24.42
N CYS A 525 23.61 3.05 25.66
CA CYS A 525 24.58 2.22 26.37
C CYS A 525 24.50 0.76 25.94
N TYR A 526 25.58 0.18 25.41
CA TYR A 526 25.72 -1.27 25.24
C TYR A 526 27.17 -1.73 25.17
#